data_AF-A0A7N0TPE9-F1
#
_entry.id   AF-A0A7N0TPE9-F1
#
_cell.length_a   1.000
_cell.length_b   1.000
_cell.length_c   1.000
_cell.angle_alpha   90.00
_cell.angle_beta   90.00
_cell.angle_gamma   90.00
#
_symmetry.space_group_name_H-M   'P 1'
#
loop_
_entity.id
_entity.type
_entity.pdbx_description
1 polymer ?
#
loop_
_entity_poly.entity_id
_entity_poly.type
_entity_poly.pdbx_seq_one_letter_code
_entity_poly.pdbx_strand_id
1 'polypeptide(L)'
;MNTKGVIVGVYTVFVFVVVVLVSMNFSQAECQGFFPKYIAEIINGIGPGINVHCKSKDDDLGRHYIAPGQAYSFSFRPNIFGVTLFYCSADWNGRTEYFNAFDGEDVFCQTNNCWCSWKLTPDKYCFVNNHSGDHEFDFCRPWKPKYEDNVKHAR
;
A
#
# COMPACT_ATOMS: atom_id res chain seq x y z
N MET A 1 -36.89 -18.32 -42.73
CA MET A 1 -36.27 -17.32 -41.81
C MET A 1 -35.69 -18.07 -40.63
N ASN A 2 -34.39 -17.93 -40.36
CA ASN A 2 -33.66 -18.73 -39.35
C ASN A 2 -33.84 -18.12 -37.94
N THR A 3 -34.90 -18.55 -37.26
CA THR A 3 -35.27 -18.08 -35.91
C THR A 3 -34.26 -18.48 -34.82
N LYS A 4 -33.54 -19.60 -34.98
CA LYS A 4 -32.52 -20.05 -34.01
C LYS A 4 -31.31 -19.11 -33.97
N GLY A 5 -30.86 -18.63 -35.12
CA GLY A 5 -29.75 -17.66 -35.21
C GLY A 5 -30.10 -16.30 -34.62
N VAL A 6 -31.35 -15.86 -34.79
CA VAL A 6 -31.86 -14.61 -34.20
C VAL A 6 -31.90 -14.70 -32.68
N ILE A 7 -32.40 -15.81 -32.13
CA ILE A 7 -32.49 -16.02 -30.68
C ILE A 7 -31.09 -16.07 -30.03
N VAL A 8 -30.15 -16.82 -30.62
CA VAL A 8 -28.76 -16.88 -30.12
C VAL A 8 -28.10 -15.50 -30.15
N GLY A 9 -28.28 -14.73 -31.22
CA GLY A 9 -27.78 -13.36 -31.33
C GLY A 9 -28.31 -12.44 -30.22
N VAL A 10 -29.61 -12.50 -29.94
CA VAL A 10 -30.24 -11.72 -28.86
C VAL A 10 -29.67 -12.10 -27.50
N TYR A 11 -29.47 -13.40 -27.22
CA TYR A 11 -28.85 -13.84 -25.97
C TYR A 11 -27.40 -13.36 -25.84
N THR A 12 -26.59 -13.45 -26.90
CA THR A 12 -25.18 -12.97 -26.84
C THR A 12 -25.09 -11.47 -26.60
N VAL A 13 -25.95 -10.68 -27.23
CA VAL A 13 -26.00 -9.23 -27.02
C VAL A 13 -26.48 -8.90 -25.60
N PHE A 14 -27.49 -9.61 -25.09
CA PHE A 14 -27.99 -9.42 -23.73
C PHE A 14 -26.93 -9.74 -22.67
N VAL A 15 -26.20 -10.86 -22.81
CA VAL A 15 -25.10 -11.22 -21.90
C VAL A 15 -24.00 -10.16 -21.95
N PHE A 16 -23.61 -9.69 -23.14
CA PHE A 16 -22.60 -8.65 -23.28
C PHE A 16 -23.02 -7.33 -22.64
N VAL A 17 -24.29 -6.91 -22.82
CA VAL A 17 -24.85 -5.71 -22.18
C VAL A 17 -24.86 -5.85 -20.66
N VAL A 18 -25.25 -7.01 -20.11
CA VAL A 18 -25.20 -7.26 -18.66
C VAL A 18 -23.77 -7.19 -18.11
N VAL A 19 -22.79 -7.76 -18.81
CA VAL A 19 -21.37 -7.68 -18.42
C VAL A 19 -20.87 -6.23 -18.41
N VAL A 20 -21.21 -5.45 -19.44
CA VAL A 20 -20.85 -4.02 -19.51
C VAL A 20 -21.52 -3.23 -18.38
N LEU A 21 -22.82 -3.45 -18.12
CA LEU A 21 -23.54 -2.77 -17.03
C LEU A 21 -22.98 -3.12 -15.65
N VAL A 22 -22.57 -4.38 -15.42
CA VAL A 22 -21.89 -4.79 -14.18
C VAL A 22 -20.51 -4.12 -14.06
N SER A 23 -19.77 -3.97 -15.17
CA SER A 23 -18.46 -3.30 -15.17
C SER A 23 -18.53 -1.78 -14.94
N MET A 24 -19.62 -1.13 -15.37
CA MET A 24 -19.83 0.31 -15.18
C MET A 24 -20.15 0.70 -13.72
N ASN A 25 -20.61 -0.25 -12.91
CA ASN A 25 -20.79 -0.06 -11.46
C ASN A 25 -19.45 -0.11 -10.69
N PHE A 26 -18.34 -0.42 -11.37
CA PHE A 26 -17.00 -0.50 -10.80
C PHE A 26 -16.26 0.85 -10.76
N SER A 27 -16.99 1.96 -10.88
CA SER A 27 -16.45 3.28 -10.57
C SER A 27 -16.60 3.52 -9.07
N GLN A 28 -15.73 2.93 -8.26
CA GLN A 28 -15.30 3.45 -6.95
C GLN A 28 -14.19 2.59 -6.32
N ALA A 29 -13.04 3.23 -6.11
CA ALA A 29 -11.85 2.78 -5.40
C ALA A 29 -11.14 1.52 -5.94
N GLU A 30 -9.93 1.70 -6.46
CA GLU A 30 -8.99 0.62 -6.84
C GLU A 30 -8.73 -0.40 -5.71
N CYS A 31 -9.14 -0.07 -4.49
CA CYS A 31 -9.07 -0.90 -3.29
C CYS A 31 -10.07 -2.03 -3.15
N GLN A 32 -11.24 -1.91 -3.77
CA GLN A 32 -12.27 -2.95 -3.73
C GLN A 32 -12.19 -3.89 -4.96
N GLY A 33 -11.14 -3.70 -5.78
CA GLY A 33 -10.85 -4.53 -6.93
C GLY A 33 -10.32 -5.92 -6.58
N PHE A 34 -10.42 -6.85 -7.52
CA PHE A 34 -9.82 -8.19 -7.41
C PHE A 34 -8.29 -8.14 -7.27
N PHE A 35 -7.67 -7.06 -7.76
CA PHE A 35 -6.23 -6.78 -7.62
C PHE A 35 -6.05 -5.37 -7.04
N PRO A 36 -6.19 -5.21 -5.72
CA PRO A 36 -6.11 -3.89 -5.10
C PRO A 36 -4.73 -3.26 -5.30
N LYS A 37 -4.72 -1.97 -5.61
CA LYS A 37 -3.49 -1.18 -5.67
C LYS A 37 -3.31 -0.47 -4.33
N TYR A 38 -2.18 -0.69 -3.69
CA TYR A 38 -1.82 -0.06 -2.43
C TYR A 38 -0.86 1.11 -2.67
N ILE A 39 -0.93 2.08 -1.77
CA ILE A 39 -0.01 3.22 -1.69
C ILE A 39 0.65 3.16 -0.33
N ALA A 40 1.98 3.02 -0.29
CA ALA A 40 2.76 3.20 0.92
C ALA A 40 3.32 4.62 0.92
N GLU A 41 3.09 5.36 2.00
CA GLU A 41 3.52 6.74 2.17
C GLU A 41 4.32 6.88 3.46
N ILE A 42 5.44 7.59 3.37
CA ILE A 42 6.41 7.79 4.44
C ILE A 42 6.57 9.28 4.63
N ILE A 43 6.12 9.79 5.77
CA ILE A 43 6.14 11.22 6.10
C ILE A 43 7.29 11.50 7.05
N ASN A 44 8.17 12.44 6.69
CA ASN A 44 9.27 12.84 7.54
C ASN A 44 8.81 13.84 8.63
N GLY A 45 8.59 13.32 9.84
CA GLY A 45 8.35 14.10 11.05
C GLY A 45 9.54 14.13 12.03
N ILE A 46 10.74 13.75 11.60
CA ILE A 46 11.92 13.62 12.49
C ILE A 46 12.55 15.00 12.79
N GLY A 47 12.46 15.95 11.85
CA GLY A 47 13.02 17.30 11.98
C GLY A 47 14.07 17.63 10.91
N PRO A 48 15.19 16.89 10.78
CA PRO A 48 16.11 17.03 9.66
C PRO A 48 15.62 16.29 8.41
N GLY A 49 16.29 16.51 7.28
CA GLY A 49 16.10 15.67 6.10
C GLY A 49 16.60 14.25 6.34
N ILE A 50 15.90 13.27 5.79
CA ILE A 50 16.21 11.85 5.96
C ILE A 50 16.39 11.17 4.61
N ASN A 51 17.21 10.12 4.56
CA ASN A 51 17.21 9.20 3.43
C ASN A 51 16.47 7.94 3.82
N VAL A 52 15.52 7.50 2.99
CA VAL A 52 14.85 6.22 3.18
C VAL A 52 15.25 5.24 2.09
N HIS A 53 15.46 3.98 2.45
CA HIS A 53 15.66 2.89 1.49
C HIS A 53 14.64 1.80 1.77
N CYS A 54 13.74 1.59 0.81
CA CYS A 54 12.67 0.60 0.92
C CYS A 54 12.85 -0.51 -0.11
N LYS A 55 12.56 -1.74 0.29
CA LYS A 55 12.57 -2.90 -0.59
C LYS A 55 11.59 -3.96 -0.11
N SER A 56 11.17 -4.82 -1.03
CA SER A 56 10.45 -6.06 -0.74
C SER A 56 11.38 -7.26 -0.95
N LYS A 57 10.82 -8.46 -1.05
CA LYS A 57 11.56 -9.65 -1.48
C LYS A 57 11.97 -9.55 -2.96
N ASP A 58 11.11 -8.97 -3.79
CA ASP A 58 11.20 -9.04 -5.25
C ASP A 58 11.64 -7.71 -5.88
N ASP A 59 11.42 -6.58 -5.18
CA ASP A 59 11.66 -5.23 -5.70
C ASP A 59 12.52 -4.39 -4.75
N ASP A 60 13.54 -3.72 -5.28
CA ASP A 60 14.30 -2.69 -4.57
C ASP A 60 13.91 -1.31 -5.12
N LEU A 61 13.34 -0.46 -4.26
CA LEU A 61 12.90 0.88 -4.65
C LEU A 61 14.02 1.92 -4.59
N GLY A 62 15.19 1.55 -4.04
CA GLY A 62 16.34 2.41 -3.90
C GLY A 62 16.21 3.43 -2.76
N ARG A 63 17.17 4.35 -2.72
CA ARG A 63 17.25 5.44 -1.72
C ARG A 63 16.52 6.69 -2.21
N HIS A 64 15.72 7.28 -1.32
CA HIS A 64 14.97 8.51 -1.55
C HIS A 64 15.20 9.50 -0.41
N TYR A 65 15.51 10.74 -0.76
CA TYR A 65 15.64 11.81 0.23
C TYR A 65 14.28 12.46 0.50
N ILE A 66 13.92 12.61 1.79
CA ILE A 66 12.69 13.25 2.23
C ILE A 66 13.05 14.47 3.07
N ALA A 67 12.76 15.66 2.56
CA ALA A 67 12.95 16.92 3.29
C ALA A 67 12.04 17.00 4.54
N PRO A 68 12.36 17.85 5.53
CA PRO A 68 11.53 18.05 6.72
C PRO A 68 10.06 18.33 6.38
N GLY A 69 9.13 17.59 6.98
CA GLY A 69 7.69 17.75 6.77
C GLY A 69 7.18 17.31 5.39
N GLN A 70 8.04 16.77 4.52
CA GLN A 70 7.64 16.20 3.24
C GLN A 70 7.40 14.69 3.36
N ALA A 71 6.88 14.09 2.29
CA ALA A 71 6.64 12.66 2.20
C ALA A 71 7.22 12.06 0.92
N TYR A 72 7.55 10.77 0.99
CA TYR A 72 7.80 9.92 -0.16
C TYR A 72 6.75 8.82 -0.20
N SER A 73 6.16 8.58 -1.37
CA SER A 73 5.19 7.52 -1.55
C SER A 73 5.46 6.72 -2.82
N PHE A 74 5.03 5.46 -2.80
CA PHE A 74 5.08 4.57 -3.93
C PHE A 74 3.85 3.68 -3.94
N SER A 75 3.44 3.27 -5.13
CA SER A 75 2.27 2.41 -5.32
C SER A 75 2.65 1.07 -5.91
N PHE A 76 1.99 0.01 -5.46
CA PHE A 76 2.28 -1.35 -5.88
C PHE A 76 1.01 -2.20 -5.82
N ARG A 77 1.10 -3.41 -6.36
CA ARG A 77 0.06 -4.44 -6.20
C ARG A 77 0.68 -5.60 -5.43
N PRO A 78 0.05 -6.05 -4.32
CA PRO A 78 0.52 -7.21 -3.61
C PRO A 78 0.60 -8.44 -4.51
N ASN A 79 1.57 -9.30 -4.25
CA ASN A 79 1.67 -10.59 -4.88
C ASN A 79 0.43 -11.44 -4.57
N ILE A 80 -0.08 -12.16 -5.56
CA ILE A 80 -1.26 -13.02 -5.44
C ILE A 80 -0.93 -14.30 -4.67
N PHE A 81 0.34 -14.74 -4.70
CA PHE A 81 0.79 -16.03 -4.15
C PHE A 81 1.58 -15.93 -2.84
N GLY A 82 1.40 -14.85 -2.06
CA GLY A 82 2.05 -14.69 -0.76
C GLY A 82 1.79 -13.33 -0.10
N VAL A 83 2.32 -13.15 1.11
CA VAL A 83 2.25 -11.86 1.82
C VAL A 83 3.27 -10.90 1.22
N THR A 84 2.83 -9.70 0.85
CA THR A 84 3.73 -8.64 0.38
C THR A 84 4.18 -7.79 1.56
N LEU A 85 5.49 -7.59 1.66
CA LEU A 85 6.12 -6.80 2.71
C LEU A 85 7.11 -5.82 2.08
N PHE A 86 6.97 -4.53 2.40
CA PHE A 86 7.98 -3.51 2.10
C PHE A 86 8.61 -3.03 3.41
N TYR A 87 9.84 -3.46 3.62
CA TYR A 87 10.65 -3.06 4.77
C TYR A 87 11.62 -1.95 4.35
N CYS A 88 11.80 -0.99 5.24
CA CYS A 88 12.53 0.23 4.97
C CYS A 88 13.54 0.52 6.08
N SER A 89 14.60 1.23 5.69
CA SER A 89 15.51 1.93 6.62
C SER A 89 15.32 3.43 6.45
N ALA A 90 15.52 4.17 7.54
CA ALA A 90 15.57 5.63 7.57
C ALA A 90 16.90 6.07 8.20
N ASP A 91 17.66 6.86 7.46
CA ASP A 91 18.98 7.36 7.84
C ASP A 91 18.95 8.86 8.08
N TRP A 92 19.38 9.30 9.27
CA TRP A 92 19.57 10.71 9.60
C TRP A 92 20.63 10.88 10.69
N ASN A 93 21.49 11.90 10.58
CA ASN A 93 22.49 12.24 11.61
C ASN A 93 23.33 11.05 12.11
N GLY A 94 23.68 10.10 11.25
CA GLY A 94 24.43 8.89 11.63
C GLY A 94 23.62 7.83 12.38
N ARG A 95 22.31 8.01 12.52
CA ARG A 95 21.35 7.03 13.04
C ARG A 95 20.63 6.35 11.87
N THR A 96 20.45 5.05 11.99
CA THR A 96 19.67 4.23 11.05
C THR A 96 18.61 3.48 11.84
N GLU A 97 17.35 3.66 11.49
CA GLU A 97 16.23 2.93 12.09
C GLU A 97 15.42 2.18 11.02
N TYR A 98 14.73 1.11 11.42
CA TYR A 98 14.02 0.22 10.49
C TYR A 98 12.53 0.17 10.79
N PHE A 99 11.71 0.06 9.74
CA PHE A 99 10.25 -0.05 9.85
C PHE A 99 9.67 -0.76 8.63
N ASN A 100 8.40 -1.16 8.72
CA ASN A 100 7.66 -1.69 7.58
C ASN A 100 6.78 -0.57 7.03
N ALA A 101 7.02 -0.13 5.80
CA ALA A 101 6.15 0.84 5.13
C ALA A 101 4.84 0.19 4.66
N PHE A 102 4.88 -1.11 4.38
CA PHE A 102 3.70 -1.93 4.11
C PHE A 102 3.93 -3.35 4.59
N ASP A 103 2.89 -3.95 5.15
CA ASP A 103 2.81 -5.35 5.53
C ASP A 103 1.41 -5.85 5.18
N GLY A 104 1.33 -6.87 4.32
CA GLY A 104 0.05 -7.39 3.82
C GLY A 104 -0.84 -7.97 4.90
N GLU A 105 -0.30 -8.32 6.07
CA GLU A 105 -1.08 -8.78 7.23
C GLU A 105 -1.54 -7.63 8.14
N ASP A 106 -1.09 -6.40 7.86
CA ASP A 106 -1.41 -5.23 8.68
C ASP A 106 -2.81 -4.68 8.37
N VAL A 107 -3.71 -4.83 9.34
CA VAL A 107 -5.11 -4.38 9.22
C VAL A 107 -5.22 -2.88 8.91
N PHE A 108 -4.28 -2.06 9.41
CA PHE A 108 -4.34 -0.61 9.19
C PHE A 108 -4.19 -0.25 7.71
N CYS A 109 -3.25 -0.88 7.00
CA CYS A 109 -3.08 -0.67 5.57
C CYS A 109 -4.31 -1.16 4.77
N GLN A 110 -5.01 -2.20 5.26
CA GLN A 110 -6.19 -2.75 4.60
C GLN A 110 -7.45 -1.88 4.80
N THR A 111 -7.65 -1.34 6.00
CA THR A 111 -8.86 -0.57 6.34
C THR A 111 -8.81 0.90 5.94
N ASN A 112 -7.63 1.44 5.63
CA ASN A 112 -7.44 2.85 5.25
C ASN A 112 -7.47 3.07 3.73
N ASN A 113 -8.43 2.46 3.04
CA ASN A 113 -8.60 2.58 1.59
C ASN A 113 -7.28 2.33 0.81
N CYS A 114 -6.59 1.24 1.14
CA CYS A 114 -5.26 0.81 0.66
C CYS A 114 -4.13 1.84 0.78
N TRP A 115 -4.32 2.86 1.58
CA TRP A 115 -3.32 3.86 1.84
C TRP A 115 -2.64 3.54 3.17
N CYS A 116 -1.36 3.21 3.13
CA CYS A 116 -0.58 2.95 4.32
C CYS A 116 0.40 4.10 4.58
N SER A 117 -0.03 5.07 5.38
CA SER A 117 0.77 6.25 5.73
C SER A 117 1.44 6.08 7.08
N TRP A 118 2.76 6.23 7.10
CA TRP A 118 3.55 6.23 8.32
C TRP A 118 4.30 7.55 8.48
N LYS A 119 4.05 8.25 9.59
CA LYS A 119 4.83 9.41 10.01
C LYS A 119 5.99 8.97 10.89
N LEU A 120 7.21 9.26 10.46
CA LEU A 120 8.42 8.94 11.20
C LEU A 120 8.70 10.04 12.24
N THR A 121 9.03 9.64 13.46
CA THR A 121 9.47 10.51 14.56
C THR A 121 10.80 9.99 15.10
N PRO A 122 11.55 10.74 15.93
CA PRO A 122 12.86 10.28 16.41
C PRO A 122 12.84 8.91 17.11
N ASP A 123 11.75 8.54 17.78
CA ASP A 123 11.70 7.34 18.64
C ASP A 123 10.76 6.24 18.12
N LYS A 124 9.87 6.57 17.19
CA LYS A 124 8.79 5.68 16.72
C LYS A 124 8.24 6.13 15.37
N TYR A 125 7.44 5.29 14.73
CA TYR A 125 6.67 5.65 13.55
C TYR A 125 5.18 5.46 13.82
N CYS A 126 4.34 6.38 13.34
CA CYS A 126 2.92 6.45 13.66
C CYS A 126 2.07 6.36 12.41
N PHE A 127 1.00 5.56 12.48
CA PHE A 127 0.06 5.39 11.38
C PHE A 127 -0.81 6.64 11.24
N VAL A 128 -0.94 7.16 10.02
CA VAL A 128 -1.80 8.30 9.71
C VAL A 128 -3.07 7.79 9.03
N ASN A 129 -4.20 7.93 9.72
CA ASN A 129 -5.51 7.58 9.17
C ASN A 129 -6.04 8.73 8.31
N ASN A 130 -6.50 8.42 7.08
CA ASN A 130 -7.03 9.40 6.14
C ASN A 130 -8.57 9.51 6.18
N HIS A 131 -9.25 8.75 7.06
CA HIS A 131 -10.71 8.65 7.08
C HIS A 131 -11.45 9.65 7.99
N SER A 132 -10.79 10.29 8.95
CA SER A 132 -11.49 11.06 9.97
C SER A 132 -11.14 12.54 9.89
N GLY A 133 -12.15 13.37 9.61
CA GLY A 133 -12.14 14.80 9.93
C GLY A 133 -12.00 15.08 11.44
N ASP A 134 -11.93 14.02 12.25
CA ASP A 134 -11.55 14.04 13.65
C ASP A 134 -10.16 13.41 13.81
N HIS A 135 -9.21 14.23 14.26
CA HIS A 135 -7.80 13.90 14.47
C HIS A 135 -7.57 12.99 15.69
N GLU A 136 -8.12 11.78 15.71
CA GLU A 136 -7.87 10.84 16.80
C GLU A 136 -7.77 9.41 16.28
N PHE A 137 -6.55 8.95 15.98
CA PHE A 137 -5.76 8.01 16.81
C PHE A 137 -4.47 7.64 16.04
N ASP A 138 -3.35 8.26 16.45
CA ASP A 138 -1.99 8.08 15.91
C ASP A 138 -1.42 6.75 16.46
N PHE A 139 -1.72 5.62 15.82
CA PHE A 139 -1.21 4.32 16.27
C PHE A 139 0.30 4.23 15.99
N CYS A 140 1.10 4.35 17.05
CA CYS A 140 2.56 4.34 16.92
C CYS A 140 3.19 2.99 17.26
N ARG A 141 4.23 2.65 16.52
CA ARG A 141 5.06 1.46 16.72
C ARG A 141 6.51 1.86 17.00
N PRO A 142 7.21 1.14 17.91
CA PRO A 142 8.65 1.31 18.04
C PRO A 142 9.34 0.83 16.76
N TRP A 143 10.54 1.37 16.51
CA TRP A 143 11.42 0.92 15.44
C TRP A 143 11.66 -0.60 15.49
N LYS A 144 11.77 -1.21 14.31
CA LYS A 144 12.05 -2.64 14.14
C LYS A 144 13.56 -2.90 14.26
N PRO A 145 13.97 -4.11 14.66
CA PRO A 145 15.36 -4.54 14.52
C PRO A 145 15.78 -4.58 13.04
N LYS A 146 17.09 -4.56 12.79
CA LYS A 146 17.64 -4.66 11.44
C LYS A 146 17.16 -5.93 10.74
N TYR A 147 16.73 -5.79 9.48
CA TYR A 147 16.10 -6.91 8.77
C TYR A 147 17.07 -8.06 8.45
N GLU A 148 18.37 -7.81 8.31
CA GLU A 148 19.39 -8.85 8.09
C GLU A 148 19.45 -9.91 9.20
N ASP A 149 19.07 -9.55 10.43
CA ASP A 149 18.97 -10.50 11.55
C ASP A 149 17.66 -11.33 11.52
N ASN A 150 16.68 -10.93 10.70
CA ASN A 150 15.33 -11.50 10.61
C ASN A 150 15.05 -12.28 9.31
N VAL A 151 15.98 -12.29 8.34
CA VAL A 151 15.85 -12.99 7.04
C VAL A 151 15.57 -14.50 7.20
N LYS A 152 15.83 -15.09 8.36
CA LYS A 152 15.49 -16.50 8.64
C LYS A 152 13.97 -16.78 8.78
N HIS A 153 13.11 -15.76 8.80
CA HIS A 153 11.67 -15.94 9.04
C HIS A 153 10.74 -15.26 8.02
N ALA A 154 11.28 -14.68 6.94
CA ALA A 154 10.46 -14.20 5.84
C ALA A 154 9.97 -15.38 5.00
N ARG A 155 8.87 -16.00 5.46
CA ARG A 155 8.09 -16.97 4.69
C ARG A 155 7.03 -16.25 3.86
#